data_AF-A0A8B8AXD4-F1
#
_entry.id   AF-A0A8B8AXD4-F1
#
_cell.length_a   1.000
_cell.length_b   1.000
_cell.length_c   1.000
_cell.angle_alpha   90.00
_cell.angle_beta   90.00
_cell.angle_gamma   90.00
#
_symmetry.space_group_name_H-M   'P 1'
#
loop_
_entity.id
_entity.type
_entity.pdbx_description
1 polymer ?
#
loop_
_entity_poly.entity_id
_entity_poly.type
_entity_poly.pdbx_seq_one_letter_code
_entity_poly.pdbx_strand_id
1 'polypeptide(L)'
;MKTLFLALVAILSLEISAAWKNDWDQPLAFKCPSSNSQISQIVSIHDNNKEDRLFDFGCRLVDGLVSGPISCRISEYVNNFDEPVLYACPNGGYLNGVYSVHDNVPEDRKFKFRCCTPMSGYYHKNCMWTDWANNWDRRLDYSVPSGYVIMGVKSIHDNDKQDRRFKFGICQIAKH
;
A
#
# COMPACT_ATOMS: atom_id res chain seq x y z
N MET A 1 -6.00 -42.97 -48.12
CA MET A 1 -5.76 -42.86 -46.66
C MET A 1 -4.88 -41.66 -46.41
N LYS A 2 -5.43 -40.56 -45.86
CA LYS A 2 -4.66 -39.36 -45.49
C LYS A 2 -4.62 -39.29 -43.97
N THR A 3 -3.45 -39.52 -43.40
CA THR A 3 -3.18 -39.37 -41.97
C THR A 3 -3.13 -37.88 -41.63
N LEU A 4 -4.08 -37.42 -40.82
CA LEU A 4 -4.07 -36.07 -40.24
C LEU A 4 -3.13 -36.08 -39.03
N PHE A 5 -2.04 -35.33 -39.09
CA PHE A 5 -1.24 -35.01 -37.91
C PHE A 5 -1.92 -33.85 -37.16
N LEU A 6 -2.41 -34.09 -35.95
CA LEU A 6 -2.74 -33.02 -35.02
C LEU A 6 -1.44 -32.48 -34.44
N ALA A 7 -1.10 -31.24 -34.79
CA ALA A 7 -0.06 -30.49 -34.09
C ALA A 7 -0.63 -30.01 -32.75
N LEU A 8 -0.10 -30.53 -31.65
CA LEU A 8 -0.41 -30.06 -30.30
C LEU A 8 0.36 -28.75 -30.08
N VAL A 9 -0.33 -27.61 -30.18
CA VAL A 9 0.24 -26.31 -29.83
C VAL A 9 0.22 -26.19 -28.31
N ALA A 10 1.38 -26.33 -27.67
CA ALA A 10 1.55 -26.05 -26.25
C ALA A 10 1.47 -24.52 -26.05
N ILE A 11 0.37 -24.05 -25.48
CA ILE A 11 0.22 -22.67 -25.03
C ILE A 11 1.07 -22.53 -23.76
N LEU A 12 2.26 -21.93 -23.88
CA LEU A 12 3.06 -21.48 -22.74
C LEU A 12 2.30 -20.34 -22.05
N SER A 13 1.56 -20.67 -21.00
CA SER A 13 1.04 -19.69 -20.05
C SER A 13 2.23 -19.10 -19.29
N LEU A 14 2.68 -17.92 -19.72
CA LEU A 14 3.51 -17.06 -18.87
C LEU A 14 2.64 -16.65 -17.69
N GLU A 15 2.81 -17.35 -16.56
CA GLU A 15 2.29 -16.88 -15.29
C GLU A 15 3.01 -15.57 -14.97
N ILE A 16 2.34 -14.45 -15.26
CA ILE A 16 2.74 -13.15 -14.75
C ILE A 16 2.44 -13.17 -13.26
N SER A 17 3.34 -13.78 -12.48
CA SER A 17 3.35 -13.57 -11.04
C SER A 17 3.58 -12.06 -10.85
N ALA A 18 2.62 -11.40 -10.21
CA ALA A 18 2.74 -9.98 -9.88
C ALA A 18 4.04 -9.78 -9.07
N ALA A 19 5.00 -9.08 -9.65
CA ALA A 19 6.28 -8.85 -8.99
C ALA A 19 6.08 -7.95 -7.77
N TRP A 20 6.50 -8.47 -6.60
CA TRP A 20 6.60 -7.72 -5.36
C TRP A 20 7.43 -6.44 -5.56
N LYS A 21 7.11 -5.39 -4.80
CA LYS A 21 7.71 -4.05 -4.91
C LYS A 21 8.96 -3.88 -4.03
N ASN A 22 9.32 -4.91 -3.30
CA ASN A 22 10.58 -5.10 -2.59
C ASN A 22 10.92 -6.59 -2.57
N ASP A 23 12.17 -6.91 -2.23
CA ASP A 23 12.60 -8.25 -1.83
C ASP A 23 12.69 -8.33 -0.29
N TRP A 24 12.91 -9.53 0.24
CA TRP A 24 13.13 -9.77 1.67
C TRP A 24 14.37 -9.02 2.16
N ASP A 25 14.29 -8.45 3.36
CA ASP A 25 15.34 -7.71 4.05
C ASP A 25 15.80 -6.47 3.24
N GLN A 26 15.08 -6.13 2.17
CA GLN A 26 15.39 -5.01 1.29
C GLN A 26 14.44 -3.82 1.52
N PRO A 27 14.90 -2.60 1.21
CA PRO A 27 14.05 -1.42 1.23
C PRO A 27 12.86 -1.52 0.29
N LEU A 28 11.73 -0.98 0.74
CA LEU A 28 10.57 -0.70 -0.10
C LEU A 28 10.61 0.75 -0.55
N ALA A 29 10.40 0.99 -1.85
CA ALA A 29 10.28 2.34 -2.41
C ALA A 29 9.21 2.38 -3.51
N PHE A 30 7.95 2.53 -3.09
CA PHE A 30 6.81 2.54 -4.00
C PHE A 30 6.12 3.91 -4.07
N LYS A 31 5.72 4.31 -5.28
CA LYS A 31 4.79 5.42 -5.53
C LYS A 31 3.88 5.08 -6.71
N CYS A 32 2.65 5.56 -6.67
CA CYS A 32 1.76 5.47 -7.83
C CYS A 32 2.26 6.35 -9.00
N PRO A 33 1.86 6.03 -10.26
CA PRO A 33 2.43 6.63 -11.45
C PRO A 33 2.25 8.15 -11.59
N SER A 34 1.21 8.72 -10.98
CA SER A 34 0.92 10.16 -11.06
C SER A 34 0.53 10.74 -9.70
N SER A 35 0.65 12.07 -9.55
CA SER A 35 0.09 12.78 -8.40
C SER A 35 -1.43 12.63 -8.34
N ASN A 36 -2.11 12.50 -9.49
CA ASN A 36 -3.55 12.27 -9.63
C ASN A 36 -3.97 10.79 -9.45
N SER A 37 -3.17 10.01 -8.73
CA SER A 37 -3.49 8.62 -8.41
C SER A 37 -3.24 8.33 -6.94
N GLN A 38 -4.03 7.44 -6.36
CA GLN A 38 -3.87 6.96 -4.99
C GLN A 38 -3.53 5.48 -4.98
N ILE A 39 -3.01 5.00 -3.86
CA ILE A 39 -2.97 3.57 -3.56
C ILE A 39 -4.41 3.08 -3.37
N SER A 40 -4.83 2.11 -4.17
CA SER A 40 -6.19 1.53 -4.14
C SER A 40 -6.22 0.09 -3.69
N GLN A 41 -5.08 -0.59 -3.67
CA GLN A 41 -4.93 -1.92 -3.10
C GLN A 41 -3.58 -2.03 -2.41
N ILE A 42 -3.53 -2.72 -1.28
CA ILE A 42 -2.30 -3.06 -0.57
C ILE A 42 -2.32 -4.57 -0.32
N VAL A 43 -1.33 -5.25 -0.86
CA VAL A 43 -1.10 -6.67 -0.65
C VAL A 43 0.23 -6.85 0.05
N SER A 44 0.29 -7.70 1.07
CA SER A 44 1.57 -8.07 1.67
C SER A 44 1.53 -9.48 2.24
N ILE A 45 2.65 -10.20 2.11
CA ILE A 45 2.89 -11.49 2.77
C ILE A 45 4.09 -11.35 3.71
N HIS A 46 4.08 -12.16 4.76
CA HIS A 46 5.16 -12.28 5.75
C HIS A 46 5.78 -13.68 5.67
N ASP A 47 7.07 -13.79 5.97
CA ASP A 47 7.80 -15.06 6.05
C ASP A 47 8.53 -15.17 7.39
N ASN A 48 8.21 -16.19 8.19
CA ASN A 48 8.75 -16.38 9.54
C ASN A 48 10.24 -16.76 9.59
N ASN A 49 10.91 -17.07 8.48
CA ASN A 49 12.36 -17.26 8.50
C ASN A 49 13.09 -15.94 8.23
N LYS A 50 12.44 -15.05 7.49
CA LYS A 50 12.95 -13.71 7.18
C LYS A 50 12.51 -12.67 8.19
N GLU A 51 11.41 -12.92 8.88
CA GLU A 51 10.74 -11.98 9.76
C GLU A 51 10.57 -10.60 9.11
N ASP A 52 10.08 -10.68 7.86
CA ASP A 52 9.95 -9.54 7.00
C ASP A 52 8.68 -9.67 6.13
N ARG A 53 8.32 -8.58 5.44
CA ARG A 53 7.18 -8.49 4.55
C ARG A 53 7.56 -8.07 3.13
N LEU A 54 7.01 -8.78 2.15
CA LEU A 54 6.92 -8.31 0.77
C LEU A 54 5.64 -7.49 0.60
N PHE A 55 5.70 -6.44 -0.21
CA PHE A 55 4.58 -5.55 -0.47
C PHE A 55 4.29 -5.43 -1.95
N ASP A 56 3.02 -5.36 -2.31
CA ASP A 56 2.54 -4.98 -3.63
C ASP A 56 1.36 -4.01 -3.51
N PHE A 57 1.17 -3.19 -4.53
CA PHE A 57 0.25 -2.07 -4.50
C PHE A 57 -0.50 -1.90 -5.82
N GLY A 58 -1.81 -1.75 -5.71
CA GLY A 58 -2.65 -1.27 -6.81
C GLY A 58 -2.79 0.24 -6.75
N CYS A 59 -2.90 0.89 -7.92
CA CYS A 59 -3.16 2.31 -8.01
C CYS A 59 -4.45 2.59 -8.78
N ARG A 60 -5.20 3.60 -8.34
CA ARG A 60 -6.39 4.11 -9.03
C ARG A 60 -6.32 5.61 -9.13
N LEU A 61 -6.80 6.16 -10.24
CA LEU A 61 -6.96 7.61 -10.37
C LEU A 61 -7.90 8.13 -9.28
N VAL A 62 -7.62 9.34 -8.78
CA VAL A 62 -8.57 10.10 -7.96
C VAL A 62 -9.43 11.04 -8.83
N ASP A 63 -9.41 10.82 -10.14
CA ASP A 63 -10.20 11.58 -11.11
C ASP A 63 -11.71 11.46 -10.81
N GLY A 64 -12.42 12.56 -10.98
CA GLY A 64 -13.81 12.71 -10.53
C GLY A 64 -13.99 12.94 -9.02
N LEU A 65 -12.95 12.75 -8.19
CA LEU A 65 -12.96 13.15 -6.77
C LEU A 65 -12.35 14.54 -6.56
N VAL A 66 -11.31 14.87 -7.35
CA VAL A 66 -10.54 16.11 -7.25
C VAL A 66 -10.22 16.66 -8.63
N SER A 67 -10.08 17.98 -8.75
CA SER A 67 -9.61 18.65 -9.97
C SER A 67 -8.65 19.79 -9.63
N GLY A 68 -7.82 20.17 -10.60
CA GLY A 68 -6.79 21.20 -10.43
C GLY A 68 -5.43 20.64 -9.95
N PRO A 69 -4.51 21.53 -9.55
CA PRO A 69 -3.15 21.13 -9.20
C PRO A 69 -3.11 20.29 -7.92
N ILE A 70 -2.22 19.28 -7.92
CA ILE A 70 -2.00 18.37 -6.79
C ILE A 70 -0.52 18.44 -6.41
N SER A 71 -0.23 18.72 -5.13
CA SER A 71 1.12 18.71 -4.58
C SER A 71 1.36 17.45 -3.77
N CYS A 72 2.55 16.87 -3.85
CA CYS A 72 2.87 15.67 -3.08
C CYS A 72 4.16 15.85 -2.29
N ARG A 73 4.19 15.31 -1.07
CA ARG A 73 5.35 15.32 -0.19
C ARG A 73 5.56 13.94 0.43
N ILE A 74 6.82 13.58 0.66
CA ILE A 74 7.21 12.39 1.41
C ILE A 74 7.47 12.85 2.84
N SER A 75 6.96 12.11 3.82
CA SER A 75 7.24 12.35 5.23
C SER A 75 8.69 11.96 5.59
N GLU A 76 9.14 12.35 6.78
CA GLU A 76 10.21 11.62 7.45
C GLU A 76 9.73 10.24 7.92
N TYR A 77 10.62 9.45 8.52
CA TYR A 77 10.20 8.20 9.15
C TYR A 77 9.20 8.52 10.26
N VAL A 78 8.02 7.91 10.18
CA VAL A 78 6.91 8.22 11.08
C VAL A 78 6.92 7.35 12.34
N ASN A 79 7.80 6.35 12.39
CA ASN A 79 8.03 5.46 13.52
C ASN A 79 9.51 5.06 13.59
N ASN A 80 9.95 4.66 14.78
CA ASN A 80 11.15 3.85 14.97
C ASN A 80 10.79 2.35 14.83
N PHE A 81 11.81 1.49 14.83
CA PHE A 81 11.59 0.04 14.95
C PHE A 81 10.89 -0.28 16.27
N ASP A 82 10.09 -1.34 16.30
CA ASP A 82 9.17 -1.80 17.35
C ASP A 82 8.06 -0.81 17.74
N GLU A 83 8.16 0.44 17.32
CA GLU A 83 7.19 1.47 17.60
C GLU A 83 6.01 1.43 16.63
N PRO A 84 4.80 1.85 17.08
CA PRO A 84 3.63 1.88 16.25
C PRO A 84 3.73 2.97 15.18
N VAL A 85 3.09 2.71 14.05
CA VAL A 85 2.74 3.75 13.06
C VAL A 85 1.37 4.30 13.43
N LEU A 86 1.25 5.62 13.51
CA LEU A 86 -0.02 6.33 13.47
C LEU A 86 0.18 7.63 12.68
N TYR A 87 -0.17 7.59 11.40
CA TYR A 87 0.13 8.69 10.49
C TYR A 87 -1.07 9.05 9.61
N ALA A 88 -1.33 10.35 9.49
CA ALA A 88 -2.37 10.94 8.66
C ALA A 88 -1.73 11.84 7.60
N CYS A 89 -2.17 11.72 6.35
CA CYS A 89 -1.75 12.62 5.29
C CYS A 89 -2.20 14.06 5.61
N PRO A 90 -1.28 15.03 5.51
CA PRO A 90 -1.57 16.41 5.89
C PRO A 90 -2.56 17.08 4.93
N ASN A 91 -3.25 18.10 5.42
CA ASN A 91 -4.07 19.03 4.63
C ASN A 91 -5.18 18.35 3.81
N GLY A 92 -5.77 17.25 4.29
CA GLY A 92 -6.78 16.51 3.52
C GLY A 92 -6.19 15.79 2.30
N GLY A 93 -4.92 15.38 2.38
CA GLY A 93 -4.27 14.58 1.36
C GLY A 93 -4.59 13.09 1.47
N TYR A 94 -4.18 12.35 0.44
CA TYR A 94 -4.32 10.90 0.34
C TYR A 94 -2.98 10.21 0.11
N LEU A 95 -2.93 8.94 0.47
CA LEU A 95 -1.76 8.08 0.33
C LEU A 95 -1.50 7.74 -1.14
N ASN A 96 -0.30 8.07 -1.61
CA ASN A 96 0.16 7.87 -2.98
C ASN A 96 1.38 6.94 -3.06
N GLY A 97 2.17 6.83 -2.00
CA GLY A 97 3.35 5.97 -1.96
C GLY A 97 3.75 5.58 -0.54
N VAL A 98 4.50 4.49 -0.46
CA VAL A 98 5.00 3.89 0.78
C VAL A 98 6.48 3.60 0.60
N TYR A 99 7.27 4.00 1.58
CA TYR A 99 8.70 3.73 1.64
C TYR A 99 8.99 3.08 2.98
N SER A 100 9.88 2.10 2.99
CA SER A 100 10.25 1.42 4.22
C SER A 100 11.66 0.86 4.15
N VAL A 101 12.29 0.76 5.31
CA VAL A 101 13.54 0.03 5.51
C VAL A 101 13.31 -1.00 6.61
N HIS A 102 13.87 -2.19 6.41
CA HIS A 102 13.88 -3.29 7.36
C HIS A 102 15.25 -3.35 8.06
N ASP A 103 15.26 -3.89 9.28
CA ASP A 103 16.48 -4.15 10.03
C ASP A 103 16.37 -5.50 10.74
N ASN A 104 17.39 -6.35 10.57
CA ASN A 104 17.40 -7.72 11.06
C ASN A 104 17.62 -7.84 12.58
N VAL A 105 17.95 -6.75 13.29
CA VAL A 105 18.10 -6.80 14.75
C VAL A 105 16.73 -6.77 15.45
N PRO A 106 15.87 -5.77 15.20
CA PRO A 106 14.49 -5.80 15.67
C PRO A 106 13.60 -6.71 14.82
N GLU A 107 14.03 -7.11 13.62
CA GLU A 107 13.23 -7.81 12.60
C GLU A 107 11.95 -7.05 12.26
N ASP A 108 12.12 -5.77 11.96
CA ASP A 108 11.02 -4.82 11.85
C ASP A 108 11.29 -3.72 10.82
N ARG A 109 10.22 -3.00 10.45
CA ARG A 109 10.22 -1.95 9.45
C ARG A 109 9.87 -0.56 10.00
N LYS A 110 10.65 0.45 9.59
CA LYS A 110 10.26 1.87 9.67
C LYS A 110 9.59 2.32 8.38
N PHE A 111 8.65 3.25 8.48
CA PHE A 111 7.86 3.70 7.33
C PHE A 111 7.98 5.21 7.08
N LYS A 112 8.04 5.59 5.80
CA LYS A 112 7.72 6.93 5.31
C LYS A 112 6.52 6.82 4.35
N PHE A 113 5.73 7.88 4.28
CA PHE A 113 4.56 7.92 3.40
C PHE A 113 4.62 9.12 2.47
N ARG A 114 4.32 8.87 1.20
CA ARG A 114 4.07 9.94 0.21
C ARG A 114 2.60 10.25 0.19
N CYS A 115 2.27 11.48 0.57
CA CYS A 115 0.92 12.01 0.52
C CYS A 115 0.80 13.02 -0.61
N CYS A 116 -0.33 12.98 -1.32
CA CYS A 116 -0.70 13.96 -2.33
C CYS A 116 -1.94 14.71 -1.86
N THR A 117 -1.91 16.03 -2.02
CA THR A 117 -2.94 16.94 -1.55
C THR A 117 -3.40 17.82 -2.71
N PRO A 118 -4.72 17.81 -3.03
CA PRO A 118 -5.30 18.79 -3.95
C PRO A 118 -5.10 20.22 -3.43
N MET A 119 -4.98 21.21 -4.31
CA MET A 119 -5.03 22.61 -3.90
C MET A 119 -6.39 22.97 -3.25
N SER A 120 -6.46 24.14 -2.61
CA SER A 120 -7.60 24.61 -1.81
C SER A 120 -8.97 24.37 -2.45
N GLY A 121 -9.97 24.06 -1.64
CA GLY A 121 -11.34 23.83 -2.12
C GLY A 121 -11.85 22.42 -1.86
N TYR A 122 -11.01 21.51 -1.35
CA TYR A 122 -11.37 20.13 -1.04
C TYR A 122 -11.21 19.82 0.45
N TYR A 123 -12.07 18.95 0.96
CA TYR A 123 -12.04 18.46 2.33
C TYR A 123 -12.42 16.98 2.40
N HIS A 124 -12.03 16.32 3.49
CA HIS A 124 -12.42 14.95 3.77
C HIS A 124 -13.81 14.89 4.42
N LYS A 125 -14.65 13.96 3.97
CA LYS A 125 -15.93 13.61 4.60
C LYS A 125 -16.07 12.11 4.76
N ASN A 126 -17.03 11.68 5.58
CA ASN A 126 -17.36 10.26 5.81
C ASN A 126 -16.11 9.44 6.17
N CYS A 127 -15.26 9.98 7.03
CA CYS A 127 -14.02 9.33 7.42
C CYS A 127 -14.26 8.20 8.41
N MET A 128 -13.53 7.11 8.26
CA MET A 128 -13.54 5.99 9.19
C MET A 128 -12.19 5.26 9.19
N TRP A 129 -11.89 4.62 10.31
CA TRP A 129 -10.82 3.64 10.38
C TRP A 129 -11.39 2.24 10.12
N THR A 130 -10.65 1.42 9.39
CA THR A 130 -10.99 0.01 9.22
C THR A 130 -10.75 -0.79 10.50
N ASP A 131 -11.29 -2.00 10.54
CA ASP A 131 -10.72 -3.06 11.36
C ASP A 131 -9.31 -3.42 10.90
N TRP A 132 -8.61 -4.25 11.69
CA TRP A 132 -7.29 -4.74 11.30
C TRP A 132 -7.42 -5.49 9.97
N ALA A 133 -6.71 -4.99 8.95
CA ALA A 133 -6.76 -5.53 7.60
C ALA A 133 -6.02 -6.87 7.47
N ASN A 134 -5.24 -7.24 8.48
CA ASN A 134 -4.58 -8.53 8.62
C ASN A 134 -4.38 -8.87 10.10
N ASN A 135 -4.08 -10.15 10.35
CA ASN A 135 -3.48 -10.59 11.61
C ASN A 135 -1.96 -10.80 11.43
N TRP A 136 -1.23 -10.98 12.52
CA TRP A 136 0.19 -11.36 12.47
C TRP A 136 0.39 -12.72 11.77
N ASP A 137 1.50 -12.87 11.05
CA ASP A 137 1.89 -14.00 10.20
C ASP A 137 0.87 -14.31 9.09
N ARG A 138 -0.07 -13.37 8.85
CA ARG A 138 -1.11 -13.50 7.84
C ARG A 138 -0.93 -12.47 6.75
N ARG A 139 -1.42 -12.87 5.58
CA ARG A 139 -1.53 -12.01 4.40
C ARG A 139 -2.37 -10.77 4.73
N LEU A 140 -1.86 -9.64 4.31
CA LEU A 140 -2.60 -8.40 4.13
C LEU A 140 -3.13 -8.36 2.70
N ASP A 141 -4.43 -8.15 2.55
CA ASP A 141 -5.07 -7.92 1.25
C ASP A 141 -6.21 -6.92 1.44
N TYR A 142 -5.91 -5.64 1.25
CA TYR A 142 -6.85 -4.56 1.46
C TYR A 142 -7.14 -3.82 0.17
N SER A 143 -8.41 -3.70 -0.17
CA SER A 143 -8.89 -2.89 -1.30
C SER A 143 -9.66 -1.67 -0.81
N VAL A 144 -9.30 -0.49 -1.31
CA VAL A 144 -9.95 0.77 -0.97
C VAL A 144 -11.33 0.82 -1.66
N PRO A 145 -12.42 1.02 -0.91
CA PRO A 145 -13.75 1.13 -1.51
C PRO A 145 -13.84 2.21 -2.60
N SER A 146 -14.78 2.04 -3.54
CA SER A 146 -15.01 3.06 -4.57
C SER A 146 -15.43 4.39 -3.94
N GLY A 147 -14.87 5.49 -4.44
CA GLY A 147 -15.10 6.85 -3.92
C GLY A 147 -14.34 7.20 -2.63
N TYR A 148 -13.58 6.27 -2.05
CA TYR A 148 -12.74 6.52 -0.89
C TYR A 148 -11.26 6.62 -1.27
N VAL A 149 -10.52 7.33 -0.44
CA VAL A 149 -9.05 7.40 -0.44
C VAL A 149 -8.49 6.98 0.90
N ILE A 150 -7.27 6.42 0.93
CA ILE A 150 -6.54 6.23 2.18
C ILE A 150 -6.03 7.59 2.66
N MET A 151 -6.57 8.08 3.77
CA MET A 151 -6.09 9.30 4.42
C MET A 151 -4.94 9.02 5.39
N GLY A 152 -4.80 7.79 5.91
CA GLY A 152 -3.80 7.48 6.92
C GLY A 152 -3.61 6.00 7.17
N VAL A 153 -2.54 5.69 7.89
CA VAL A 153 -2.09 4.33 8.19
C VAL A 153 -1.86 4.21 9.68
N LYS A 154 -2.33 3.11 10.27
CA LYS A 154 -1.98 2.68 11.61
C LYS A 154 -1.38 1.29 11.54
N SER A 155 -0.29 1.06 12.23
CA SER A 155 0.34 -0.25 12.32
C SER A 155 0.93 -0.48 13.70
N ILE A 156 0.92 -1.72 14.17
CA ILE A 156 1.58 -2.13 15.41
C ILE A 156 2.46 -3.35 15.10
N HIS A 157 3.61 -3.40 15.76
CA HIS A 157 4.55 -4.51 15.73
C HIS A 157 4.28 -5.45 16.92
N ASP A 158 4.64 -6.72 16.79
CA ASP A 158 4.64 -7.70 17.88
C ASP A 158 5.97 -8.45 17.84
N ASN A 159 6.74 -8.36 18.92
CA ASN A 159 8.11 -8.87 18.95
C ASN A 159 8.20 -10.39 19.04
N ASP A 160 7.14 -11.07 19.49
CA ASP A 160 7.12 -12.54 19.48
C ASP A 160 6.88 -13.07 18.06
N LYS A 161 6.19 -12.29 17.24
CA LYS A 161 5.89 -12.62 15.83
C LYS A 161 6.82 -11.98 14.82
N GLN A 162 7.57 -10.94 15.23
CA GLN A 162 8.37 -10.10 14.35
C GLN A 162 7.59 -9.69 13.10
N ASP A 163 6.37 -9.22 13.36
CA ASP A 163 5.41 -8.92 12.30
C ASP A 163 4.50 -7.74 12.66
N ARG A 164 3.95 -7.12 11.61
CA ARG A 164 3.07 -5.97 11.71
C ARG A 164 1.64 -6.26 11.26
N ARG A 165 0.67 -5.73 12.02
CA ARG A 165 -0.71 -5.56 11.57
C ARG A 165 -0.97 -4.16 11.06
N PHE A 166 -1.93 -4.01 10.15
CA PHE A 166 -2.25 -2.74 9.52
C PHE A 166 -3.74 -2.38 9.65
N LYS A 167 -4.01 -1.09 9.83
CA LYS A 167 -5.32 -0.44 9.74
C LYS A 167 -5.20 0.77 8.82
N PHE A 168 -6.27 1.07 8.09
CA PHE A 168 -6.30 2.21 7.20
C PHE A 168 -7.40 3.17 7.60
N GLY A 169 -7.05 4.45 7.64
CA GLY A 169 -8.01 5.53 7.71
C GLY A 169 -8.44 5.83 6.29
N ILE A 170 -9.73 5.78 6.01
CA ILE A 170 -10.28 6.12 4.70
C ILE A 170 -11.28 7.25 4.81
N CYS A 171 -11.34 8.09 3.79
CA CYS A 171 -12.31 9.19 3.68
C CYS A 171 -12.80 9.29 2.23
N GLN A 172 -13.96 9.90 2.03
CA GLN A 172 -14.31 10.46 0.74
C GLN A 172 -13.76 11.88 0.64
N ILE A 173 -13.43 12.32 -0.57
CA ILE A 173 -13.07 13.72 -0.83
C ILE A 173 -14.31 14.45 -1.35
N ALA A 174 -14.57 15.64 -0.83
CA ALA A 174 -15.62 16.53 -1.29
C ALA A 174 -15.05 17.92 -1.58
N LYS A 175 -15.72 18.64 -2.48
CA LYS A 175 -15.45 20.05 -2.73
C LYS A 175 -16.32 20.90 -1.79
N HIS A 176 -15.77 21.99 -1.28
CA HIS A 176 -16.54 23.03 -0.59
C HIS A 176 -17.69 23.55 -1.46
#